data_AF-A0A8H5BER8-F1
#
_entry.id   AF-A0A8H5BER8-F1
#
_cell.length_a   1.000
_cell.length_b   1.000
_cell.length_c   1.000
_cell.angle_alpha   90.00
_cell.angle_beta   90.00
_cell.angle_gamma   90.00
#
_symmetry.space_group_name_H-M   'P 1'
#
loop_
_entity.id
_entity.type
_entity.pdbx_description
1 polymer ?
#
loop_
_entity_poly.entity_id
_entity_poly.type
_entity_poly.pdbx_seq_one_letter_code
_entity_poly.pdbx_strand_id
1 'polypeptide(L)'
;MISEEGAKKKIAEDVKEFFAVRSLSEAEVYFTNIPAAHHYRLVDTLVTKAVESKEADAKLVADFFEQTVTKGTCSAEGFEAGLLPVAEIIDDIAIDVPKAFQLFAMMIKGAGLDETRQLNLASKSMDSDKLLHLIRLGPQPRLKPLEAKIEESQPHAEGGEAGYAAADGEDATPEMSEEAAKKKIGEGVKEFFAVRSLSEAEVYFTNIPAAHHHRFVDSLVTEAVESKEADAKLVADFFEQTVTKGTCSAEAFEAGLLPIAEIIDDIAIDAPKAFQLFAMMIKGAGLDEARRSNLASKSMDSDKLLALV
;
A
#
# COMPACT_ATOMS: atom_id res chain seq x y z
N MET A 1 -1.37 44.57 7.09
CA MET A 1 -1.65 43.35 6.32
C MET A 1 -0.60 43.26 5.22
N ILE A 2 -0.03 42.08 4.98
CA ILE A 2 0.82 41.86 3.82
C ILE A 2 -0.04 42.06 2.56
N SER A 3 0.51 42.69 1.51
CA SER A 3 -0.20 42.79 0.22
C SER A 3 -0.27 41.42 -0.44
N GLU A 4 -1.16 41.25 -1.41
CA GLU A 4 -1.28 40.01 -2.16
C GLU A 4 0.04 39.62 -2.86
N GLU A 5 0.71 40.57 -3.50
CA GLU A 5 2.04 40.36 -4.08
C GLU A 5 3.10 40.07 -3.03
N GLY A 6 3.04 40.73 -1.88
CA GLY A 6 3.95 40.48 -0.77
C GLY A 6 3.82 39.04 -0.23
N ALA A 7 2.59 38.53 -0.13
CA ALA A 7 2.33 37.16 0.29
C ALA A 7 2.85 36.16 -0.75
N LYS A 8 2.60 36.39 -2.04
CA LYS A 8 3.12 35.54 -3.13
C LYS A 8 4.64 35.47 -3.10
N LYS A 9 5.32 36.62 -2.96
CA LYS A 9 6.78 36.68 -2.89
C LYS A 9 7.33 35.93 -1.67
N LYS A 10 6.73 36.16 -0.50
CA LYS A 10 7.15 35.47 0.74
C LYS A 10 6.97 33.96 0.65
N ILE A 11 5.82 33.49 0.13
CA ILE A 11 5.55 32.07 -0.07
C ILE A 11 6.57 31.45 -1.03
N ALA A 12 6.89 32.14 -2.13
CA ALA A 12 7.90 31.64 -3.07
C ALA A 12 9.29 31.51 -2.44
N GLU A 13 9.68 32.46 -1.59
CA GLU A 13 10.93 32.41 -0.80
C GLU A 13 10.91 31.25 0.20
N ASP A 14 9.82 31.10 0.96
CA ASP A 14 9.67 30.05 1.99
C ASP A 14 9.65 28.65 1.39
N VAL A 15 8.95 28.46 0.27
CA VAL A 15 8.94 27.18 -0.45
C VAL A 15 10.33 26.86 -1.01
N LYS A 16 11.08 27.86 -1.47
CA LYS A 16 12.46 27.65 -1.92
C LYS A 16 13.35 27.21 -0.76
N GLU A 17 13.24 27.85 0.40
CA GLU A 17 13.97 27.51 1.62
C GLU A 17 13.59 26.12 2.14
N PHE A 18 12.29 25.81 2.20
CA PHE A 18 11.76 24.51 2.65
C PHE A 18 12.41 23.32 1.93
N PHE A 19 12.46 23.36 0.60
CA PHE A 19 13.07 22.27 -0.17
C PHE A 19 14.60 22.26 -0.14
N ALA A 20 15.24 23.38 0.19
CA ALA A 20 16.69 23.47 0.34
C ALA A 20 17.16 22.95 1.70
N VAL A 21 16.49 23.36 2.78
CA VAL A 21 16.84 23.02 4.16
C VAL A 21 16.31 21.64 4.55
N ARG A 22 15.08 21.30 4.13
CA ARG A 22 14.42 20.02 4.43
C ARG A 22 14.26 19.74 5.94
N SER A 23 14.08 20.80 6.73
CA SER A 23 13.90 20.75 8.19
C SER A 23 12.46 21.06 8.56
N LEU A 24 11.74 20.09 9.13
CA LEU A 24 10.35 20.29 9.58
C LEU A 24 10.27 21.28 10.75
N SER A 25 11.28 21.30 11.64
CA SER A 25 11.33 22.24 12.76
C SER A 25 11.46 23.70 12.30
N GLU A 26 12.14 23.95 11.18
CA GLU A 26 12.22 25.30 10.61
C GLU A 26 10.95 25.66 9.83
N ALA A 27 10.26 24.67 9.27
CA ALA A 27 9.03 24.88 8.52
C ALA A 27 7.82 25.28 9.38
N GLU A 28 7.87 25.03 10.69
CA GLU A 28 6.77 25.30 11.64
C GLU A 28 6.25 26.73 11.59
N VAL A 29 7.11 27.69 11.24
CA VAL A 29 6.75 29.12 11.22
C VAL A 29 6.09 29.57 9.92
N TYR A 30 6.08 28.76 8.86
CA TYR A 30 5.61 29.22 7.55
C TYR A 30 4.12 29.55 7.55
N PHE A 31 3.27 28.71 8.15
CA PHE A 31 1.84 29.00 8.28
C PHE A 31 1.53 30.14 9.27
N THR A 32 2.40 30.38 10.26
CA THR A 32 2.18 31.44 11.25
C THR A 32 2.67 32.81 10.77
N ASN A 33 3.61 32.84 9.83
CA ASN A 33 4.17 34.07 9.26
C ASN A 33 3.33 34.68 8.12
N ILE A 34 2.29 33.98 7.65
CA ILE A 34 1.37 34.47 6.63
C ILE A 34 -0.08 34.49 7.16
N PRO A 35 -0.93 35.44 6.73
CA PRO A 35 -2.34 35.42 7.08
C PRO A 35 -3.05 34.14 6.63
N ALA A 36 -4.03 33.68 7.40
CA ALA A 36 -4.82 32.48 7.08
C ALA A 36 -5.44 32.48 5.69
N ALA A 37 -5.83 33.67 5.19
CA ALA A 37 -6.33 33.87 3.84
C ALA A 37 -5.32 33.52 2.73
N HIS A 38 -4.07 33.20 3.07
CA HIS A 38 -3.01 32.79 2.13
C HIS A 38 -2.48 31.37 2.40
N HIS A 39 -3.01 30.65 3.39
CA HIS A 39 -2.60 29.27 3.69
C HIS A 39 -2.78 28.34 2.50
N TYR A 40 -3.91 28.46 1.80
CA TYR A 40 -4.19 27.68 0.59
C TYR A 40 -3.12 27.87 -0.49
N ARG A 41 -2.53 29.06 -0.61
CA ARG A 41 -1.46 29.35 -1.59
C ARG A 41 -0.14 28.70 -1.23
N LEU A 42 0.16 28.63 0.07
CA LEU A 42 1.35 27.92 0.54
C LEU A 42 1.20 26.41 0.27
N VAL A 43 0.03 25.84 0.57
CA VAL A 43 -0.31 24.44 0.25
C VAL A 43 -0.18 24.19 -1.25
N ASP A 44 -0.87 24.98 -2.09
CA ASP A 44 -0.81 24.89 -3.55
C ASP A 44 0.63 24.92 -4.06
N THR A 45 1.40 25.95 -3.69
CA THR A 45 2.79 26.11 -4.17
C THR A 45 3.69 24.93 -3.73
N LEU A 46 3.51 24.38 -2.52
CA LEU A 46 4.25 23.21 -2.06
C LEU A 46 3.89 21.96 -2.85
N VAL A 47 2.59 21.73 -3.08
CA VAL A 47 2.05 20.55 -3.75
C VAL A 47 2.41 20.58 -5.23
N THR A 48 2.21 21.70 -5.93
CA THR A 48 2.60 21.87 -7.35
C THR A 48 4.07 21.55 -7.55
N LYS A 49 4.94 22.03 -6.66
CA LYS A 49 6.38 21.78 -6.78
C LYS A 49 6.76 20.32 -6.48
N ALA A 50 6.06 19.68 -5.55
CA ALA A 50 6.40 18.33 -5.10
C ALA A 50 5.82 17.22 -5.99
N VAL A 51 4.63 17.42 -6.56
CA VAL A 51 3.94 16.43 -7.42
C VAL A 51 4.73 16.15 -8.71
N GLU A 52 5.50 17.13 -9.19
CA GLU A 52 6.37 17.00 -10.37
C GLU A 52 7.81 16.56 -10.05
N SER A 53 8.14 16.36 -8.76
CA SER A 53 9.50 16.07 -8.32
C SER A 53 9.70 14.59 -7.94
N LYS A 54 10.62 14.33 -7.01
CA LYS A 54 10.89 13.01 -6.43
C LYS A 54 10.01 12.74 -5.22
N GLU A 55 9.78 11.47 -4.94
CA GLU A 55 9.02 11.00 -3.77
C GLU A 55 9.54 11.55 -2.44
N ALA A 56 10.85 11.74 -2.29
CA ALA A 56 11.41 12.36 -1.08
C ALA A 56 10.94 13.82 -0.86
N ASP A 57 10.50 14.51 -1.91
CA ASP A 57 9.96 15.88 -1.81
C ASP A 57 8.47 15.85 -1.47
N ALA A 58 7.69 14.97 -2.11
CA ALA A 58 6.29 14.74 -1.73
C ALA A 58 6.15 14.24 -0.30
N LYS A 59 7.04 13.34 0.15
CA LYS A 59 7.09 12.87 1.53
C LYS A 59 7.40 14.00 2.51
N LEU A 60 8.37 14.85 2.19
CA LEU A 60 8.70 16.00 3.04
C LEU A 60 7.50 16.94 3.20
N VAL A 61 6.74 17.19 2.12
CA VAL A 61 5.52 18.00 2.16
C VAL A 61 4.42 17.30 2.97
N ALA A 62 4.22 16.00 2.79
CA ALA A 62 3.24 15.23 3.54
C ALA A 62 3.53 15.25 5.06
N ASP A 63 4.79 15.01 5.45
CA ASP A 63 5.23 15.05 6.85
C ASP A 63 5.04 16.47 7.46
N PHE A 64 5.25 17.53 6.66
CA PHE A 64 4.98 18.90 7.07
C PHE A 64 3.48 19.18 7.24
N PHE A 65 2.63 18.66 6.36
CA PHE A 65 1.18 18.79 6.48
C PHE A 65 0.67 18.05 7.72
N GLU A 66 1.18 16.86 8.01
CA GLU A 66 0.80 16.11 9.21
C GLU A 66 1.14 16.87 10.50
N GLN A 67 2.31 17.51 10.52
CA GLN A 67 2.72 18.39 11.61
C GLN A 67 1.79 19.62 11.74
N THR A 68 1.41 20.20 10.60
CA THR A 68 0.52 21.37 10.51
C THR A 68 -0.88 21.04 11.04
N VAL A 69 -1.41 19.87 10.69
CA VAL A 69 -2.69 19.31 11.19
C VAL A 69 -2.62 19.09 12.69
N THR A 70 -1.57 18.43 13.18
CA THR A 70 -1.36 18.18 14.61
C THR A 70 -1.34 19.46 15.43
N LYS A 71 -0.78 20.54 14.87
CA LYS A 71 -0.68 21.86 15.51
C LYS A 71 -1.87 22.78 15.25
N GLY A 72 -2.80 22.39 14.37
CA GLY A 72 -3.95 23.21 13.97
C GLY A 72 -3.58 24.55 13.32
N THR A 73 -2.45 24.61 12.60
CA THR A 73 -1.93 25.87 12.02
C THR A 73 -2.47 26.18 10.63
N CYS A 74 -3.14 25.21 9.97
CA CYS A 74 -3.91 25.38 8.75
C CYS A 74 -5.25 24.65 8.92
N SER A 75 -6.35 25.22 8.40
CA SER A 75 -7.67 24.58 8.45
C SER A 75 -7.84 23.54 7.34
N ALA A 76 -8.82 22.64 7.51
CA ALA A 76 -9.18 21.67 6.48
C ALA A 76 -9.65 22.35 5.17
N GLU A 77 -10.35 23.49 5.28
CA GLU A 77 -10.73 24.32 4.12
C GLU A 77 -9.50 24.91 3.42
N GLY A 78 -8.49 25.33 4.19
CA GLY A 78 -7.24 25.84 3.64
C GLY A 78 -6.47 24.76 2.88
N PHE A 79 -6.43 23.54 3.42
CA PHE A 79 -5.84 22.38 2.75
C PHE A 79 -6.62 21.99 1.49
N GLU A 80 -7.94 21.81 1.57
CA GLU A 80 -8.78 21.47 0.41
C GLU A 80 -8.64 22.52 -0.69
N ALA A 81 -8.74 23.81 -0.36
CA ALA A 81 -8.60 24.89 -1.34
C ALA A 81 -7.20 24.97 -1.96
N GLY A 82 -6.15 24.56 -1.23
CA GLY A 82 -4.79 24.54 -1.75
C GLY A 82 -4.44 23.28 -2.54
N LEU A 83 -5.11 22.15 -2.28
CA LEU A 83 -4.95 20.89 -3.02
C LEU A 83 -5.79 20.87 -4.30
N LEU A 84 -6.90 21.62 -4.33
CA LEU A 84 -7.86 21.63 -5.44
C LEU A 84 -7.24 21.96 -6.80
N PRO A 85 -6.37 22.98 -6.96
CA PRO A 85 -5.81 23.31 -8.28
C PRO A 85 -5.00 22.15 -8.86
N VAL A 86 -4.22 21.44 -8.04
CA VAL A 86 -3.45 20.27 -8.46
C VAL A 86 -4.37 19.09 -8.75
N ALA A 87 -5.45 18.90 -7.99
CA ALA A 87 -6.45 17.86 -8.27
C ALA A 87 -7.11 18.03 -9.64
N GLU A 88 -7.40 19.27 -10.06
CA GLU A 88 -8.02 19.58 -11.35
C GLU A 88 -7.13 19.29 -12.56
N ILE A 89 -5.81 19.24 -12.36
CA ILE A 89 -4.82 19.00 -13.44
C ILE A 89 -3.99 17.75 -13.22
N ILE A 90 -4.34 16.89 -12.26
CA ILE A 90 -3.51 15.75 -11.87
C ILE A 90 -3.35 14.73 -13.00
N ASP A 91 -4.38 14.58 -13.84
CA ASP A 91 -4.35 13.73 -15.03
C ASP A 91 -3.34 14.26 -16.06
N ASP A 92 -3.32 15.57 -16.30
CA ASP A 92 -2.37 16.22 -17.21
C ASP A 92 -0.94 16.06 -16.69
N ILE A 93 -0.72 16.30 -15.39
CA ILE A 93 0.58 16.08 -14.75
C ILE A 93 1.01 14.61 -14.86
N ALA A 94 0.08 13.67 -14.75
CA ALA A 94 0.38 12.24 -14.81
C ALA A 94 0.88 11.77 -16.18
N ILE A 95 0.61 12.52 -17.25
CA ILE A 95 1.15 12.27 -18.61
C ILE A 95 2.68 12.36 -18.57
N ASP A 96 3.21 13.42 -17.97
CA ASP A 96 4.66 13.67 -17.90
C ASP A 96 5.30 13.01 -16.68
N VAL A 97 4.53 12.82 -15.61
CA VAL A 97 5.00 12.29 -14.33
C VAL A 97 4.19 11.05 -13.96
N PRO A 98 4.65 9.82 -14.33
CA PRO A 98 3.89 8.58 -14.14
C PRO A 98 3.50 8.23 -12.69
N LYS A 99 4.04 8.97 -11.71
CA LYS A 99 3.80 8.81 -10.27
C LYS A 99 3.00 9.95 -9.65
N ALA A 100 2.50 10.90 -10.44
CA ALA A 100 1.81 12.09 -9.96
C ALA A 100 0.68 11.76 -8.98
N PHE A 101 -0.20 10.81 -9.34
CA PHE A 101 -1.27 10.31 -8.48
C PHE A 101 -0.78 9.83 -7.11
N GLN A 102 0.32 9.07 -7.10
CA GLN A 102 0.90 8.53 -5.87
C GLN A 102 1.50 9.63 -4.99
N LEU A 103 2.23 10.57 -5.60
CA LEU A 103 2.83 11.70 -4.91
C LEU A 103 1.74 12.63 -4.35
N PHE A 104 0.68 12.86 -5.11
CA PHE A 104 -0.45 13.69 -4.70
C PHE A 104 -1.25 13.05 -3.57
N ALA A 105 -1.57 11.76 -3.68
CA ALA A 105 -2.25 11.01 -2.62
C ALA A 105 -1.46 11.00 -1.30
N MET A 106 -0.13 10.91 -1.37
CA MET A 106 0.74 11.03 -0.19
C MET A 106 0.58 12.38 0.52
N MET A 107 0.49 13.48 -0.24
CA MET A 107 0.29 14.82 0.32
C MET A 107 -1.14 15.03 0.85
N ILE A 108 -2.16 14.47 0.19
CA ILE A 108 -3.55 14.48 0.69
C ILE A 108 -3.65 13.78 2.06
N LYS A 109 -2.95 12.64 2.23
CA LYS A 109 -2.88 11.94 3.52
C LYS A 109 -2.28 12.81 4.62
N GLY A 110 -1.15 13.47 4.33
CA GLY A 110 -0.52 14.39 5.28
C GLY A 110 -1.44 15.54 5.69
N ALA A 111 -2.32 15.99 4.78
CA ALA A 111 -3.29 17.04 5.06
C ALA A 111 -4.45 16.61 5.97
N GLY A 112 -4.59 15.31 6.29
CA GLY A 112 -5.56 14.82 7.28
C GLY A 112 -7.02 15.14 6.96
N LEU A 113 -7.35 15.29 5.68
CA LEU A 113 -8.71 15.64 5.24
C LEU A 113 -9.70 14.51 5.50
N ASP A 114 -10.93 14.87 5.86
CA ASP A 114 -12.04 13.92 6.00
C ASP A 114 -12.42 13.27 4.65
N GLU A 115 -13.19 12.18 4.71
CA GLU A 115 -13.61 11.43 3.51
C GLU A 115 -14.39 12.28 2.50
N THR A 116 -15.19 13.24 2.96
CA THR A 116 -15.98 14.11 2.07
C THR A 116 -15.05 14.98 1.22
N ARG A 117 -14.03 15.57 1.84
CA ARG A 117 -13.05 16.41 1.13
C ARG A 117 -12.09 15.59 0.26
N GLN A 118 -11.72 14.39 0.70
CA GLN A 118 -10.96 13.46 -0.14
C GLN A 118 -11.75 13.07 -1.40
N LEU A 119 -13.05 12.81 -1.27
CA LEU A 119 -13.94 12.54 -2.40
C LEU A 119 -14.08 13.76 -3.32
N ASN A 120 -14.23 14.95 -2.75
CA ASN A 120 -14.28 16.20 -3.54
C ASN A 120 -13.03 16.38 -4.39
N LEU A 121 -11.84 16.21 -3.80
CA LEU A 121 -10.56 16.31 -4.52
C LEU A 121 -10.46 15.21 -5.58
N ALA A 122 -10.76 13.96 -5.23
CA ALA A 122 -10.65 12.86 -6.17
C ALA A 122 -11.60 13.01 -7.36
N SER A 123 -12.81 13.56 -7.14
CA SER A 123 -13.79 13.79 -8.20
C SER A 123 -13.33 14.78 -9.29
N LYS A 124 -12.24 15.53 -9.06
CA LYS A 124 -11.64 16.43 -10.06
C LYS A 124 -10.77 15.71 -11.07
N SER A 125 -10.33 14.49 -10.75
CA SER A 125 -9.56 13.66 -11.66
C SER A 125 -10.47 12.75 -12.48
N MET A 126 -10.05 12.42 -13.71
CA MET A 126 -10.70 11.39 -14.53
C MET A 126 -10.57 9.99 -13.91
N ASP A 127 -9.49 9.74 -13.17
CA ASP A 127 -9.22 8.47 -12.48
C ASP A 127 -9.43 8.60 -10.96
N SER A 128 -10.65 9.03 -10.60
CA SER A 128 -11.02 9.30 -9.20
C SER A 128 -10.90 8.06 -8.31
N ASP A 129 -11.21 6.87 -8.83
CA ASP A 129 -11.08 5.60 -8.12
C ASP A 129 -9.62 5.29 -7.79
N LYS A 130 -8.70 5.47 -8.74
CA LYS A 130 -7.26 5.31 -8.49
C LYS A 130 -6.76 6.31 -7.47
N LEU A 131 -7.16 7.57 -7.55
CA LEU A 131 -6.74 8.58 -6.59
C LEU A 131 -7.27 8.25 -5.18
N LEU A 132 -8.54 7.86 -5.04
CA LEU A 132 -9.12 7.43 -3.76
C LEU A 132 -8.46 6.16 -3.22
N HIS A 133 -8.20 5.18 -4.08
CA HIS A 133 -7.47 3.98 -3.72
C HIS A 133 -6.09 4.33 -3.16
N LEU A 134 -5.35 5.19 -3.86
CA LEU A 134 -4.05 5.68 -3.42
C LEU A 134 -4.15 6.54 -2.15
N ILE A 135 -5.24 7.25 -1.87
CA ILE A 135 -5.45 7.98 -0.62
C ILE A 135 -5.78 7.02 0.55
N ARG A 136 -6.36 5.86 0.28
CA ARG A 136 -6.64 4.84 1.32
C ARG A 136 -5.42 4.00 1.68
N LEU A 137 -4.47 3.83 0.76
CA LEU A 137 -3.36 2.87 0.84
C LEU A 137 -2.17 3.19 1.80
N GLY A 138 -2.21 4.21 2.66
CA GLY A 138 -1.00 4.65 3.42
C GLY A 138 0.24 5.06 2.55
N PRO A 139 1.28 5.72 3.07
CA PRO A 139 2.40 6.18 2.25
C PRO A 139 3.16 4.99 1.67
N GLN A 140 3.24 4.90 0.34
CA GLN A 140 3.96 3.82 -0.32
C GLN A 140 4.96 4.29 -1.37
N PRO A 141 6.08 3.56 -1.55
CA PRO A 141 7.08 3.80 -2.55
C PRO A 141 6.75 3.10 -3.87
N ARG A 142 6.48 3.94 -4.86
CA ARG A 142 6.68 3.79 -6.31
C ARG A 142 6.47 2.44 -6.98
N LEU A 143 5.38 2.31 -7.74
CA LEU A 143 5.39 1.60 -9.03
C LEU A 143 4.59 2.31 -10.13
N LYS A 144 5.05 2.08 -11.36
CA LYS A 144 4.52 2.60 -12.64
C LYS A 144 3.38 1.70 -13.15
N PRO A 145 2.55 2.20 -14.08
CA PRO A 145 1.25 1.63 -14.41
C PRO A 145 1.33 0.46 -15.39
N LEU A 146 0.48 -0.56 -15.21
CA LEU A 146 0.06 -1.47 -16.28
C LEU A 146 -1.43 -1.21 -16.55
N GLU A 147 -1.77 -1.05 -17.82
CA GLU A 147 -3.05 -0.54 -18.30
C GLU A 147 -4.26 -1.39 -17.89
N ALA A 148 -5.31 -0.69 -17.45
CA ALA A 148 -6.61 -1.26 -17.12
C ALA A 148 -7.40 -1.63 -18.39
N LYS A 149 -8.04 -2.80 -18.36
CA LYS A 149 -9.26 -3.04 -19.13
C LYS A 149 -10.44 -3.04 -18.18
N ILE A 150 -11.30 -2.06 -18.42
CA ILE A 150 -12.58 -1.78 -17.80
C ILE A 150 -13.56 -2.90 -18.14
N GLU A 151 -14.27 -3.45 -17.14
CA GLU A 151 -15.67 -3.84 -17.34
C GLU A 151 -16.50 -3.44 -16.12
N GLU A 152 -17.49 -2.60 -16.41
CA GLU A 152 -18.57 -2.15 -15.55
C GLU A 152 -19.42 -3.32 -15.05
N SER A 153 -19.98 -3.20 -13.84
CA SER A 153 -21.42 -3.33 -13.60
C SER A 153 -21.78 -3.23 -12.11
N GLN A 154 -22.48 -2.16 -11.77
CA GLN A 154 -23.47 -2.10 -10.67
C GLN A 154 -24.83 -2.62 -11.22
N PRO A 155 -25.82 -3.07 -10.40
CA PRO A 155 -26.50 -2.17 -9.46
C PRO A 155 -27.04 -2.75 -8.13
N HIS A 156 -27.20 -1.83 -7.18
CA HIS A 156 -28.21 -1.68 -6.10
C HIS A 156 -29.01 -2.88 -5.57
N ALA A 157 -29.08 -2.99 -4.23
CA ALA A 157 -30.35 -3.01 -3.49
C ALA A 157 -30.16 -2.63 -2.01
N GLU A 158 -31.05 -1.75 -1.54
CA GLU A 158 -31.23 -1.29 -0.16
C GLU A 158 -31.81 -2.37 0.77
N GLY A 159 -31.64 -2.20 2.08
CA GLY A 159 -32.43 -2.91 3.09
C GLY A 159 -31.89 -2.69 4.50
N GLY A 160 -32.49 -1.75 5.23
CA GLY A 160 -32.06 -1.33 6.56
C GLY A 160 -32.59 -2.16 7.74
N GLU A 161 -32.04 -1.76 8.89
CA GLU A 161 -32.56 -1.77 10.26
C GLU A 161 -32.56 -3.07 11.10
N ALA A 162 -31.59 -3.09 12.02
CA ALA A 162 -31.72 -3.12 13.48
C ALA A 162 -32.53 -4.23 14.18
N GLY A 163 -31.82 -4.99 15.02
CA GLY A 163 -32.41 -5.76 16.13
C GLY A 163 -31.34 -6.19 17.14
N TYR A 164 -31.27 -5.51 18.28
CA TYR A 164 -30.50 -5.92 19.46
C TYR A 164 -31.23 -7.01 20.25
N ALA A 165 -30.54 -8.09 20.65
CA ALA A 165 -30.62 -8.67 22.01
C ALA A 165 -29.69 -9.90 22.21
N ALA A 166 -28.64 -9.66 22.99
CA ALA A 166 -28.04 -10.46 24.08
C ALA A 166 -27.89 -12.00 24.02
N ALA A 167 -26.62 -12.41 24.24
CA ALA A 167 -26.12 -13.36 25.26
C ALA A 167 -25.39 -14.62 24.77
N ASP A 168 -24.15 -14.74 25.29
CA ASP A 168 -23.27 -15.90 25.47
C ASP A 168 -22.59 -16.58 24.25
N GLY A 169 -21.31 -16.21 24.07
CA GLY A 169 -20.17 -17.13 24.11
C GLY A 169 -20.02 -18.20 23.03
N GLU A 170 -19.27 -17.88 21.97
CA GLU A 170 -18.21 -18.71 21.39
C GLU A 170 -17.49 -17.91 20.28
N ASP A 171 -16.21 -18.20 20.08
CA ASP A 171 -15.26 -17.51 19.19
C ASP A 171 -15.75 -17.50 17.73
N ALA A 172 -16.56 -16.51 17.37
CA ALA A 172 -17.01 -16.28 16.01
C ALA A 172 -15.97 -15.43 15.28
N THR A 173 -14.97 -16.08 14.68
CA THR A 173 -14.22 -15.49 13.57
C THR A 173 -15.24 -14.95 12.56
N PRO A 174 -15.13 -13.70 12.08
CA PRO A 174 -16.07 -13.20 11.10
C PRO A 174 -15.91 -14.05 9.83
N GLU A 175 -16.92 -14.87 9.53
CA GLU A 175 -16.95 -15.71 8.33
C GLU A 175 -16.98 -14.78 7.11
N MET A 176 -15.80 -14.53 6.54
CA MET A 176 -15.72 -14.02 5.18
C MET A 176 -16.18 -15.12 4.23
N SER A 177 -17.07 -14.77 3.30
CA SER A 177 -17.42 -15.68 2.20
C SER A 177 -16.17 -16.07 1.41
N GLU A 178 -16.13 -17.30 0.88
CA GLU A 178 -15.00 -17.80 0.09
C GLU A 178 -14.69 -16.91 -1.12
N GLU A 179 -15.69 -16.34 -1.76
CA GLU A 179 -15.53 -15.41 -2.88
C GLU A 179 -14.88 -14.09 -2.44
N ALA A 180 -15.27 -13.59 -1.28
CA ALA A 180 -14.67 -12.39 -0.70
C ALA A 180 -13.22 -12.65 -0.27
N ALA A 181 -12.94 -13.82 0.30
CA ALA A 181 -11.58 -14.25 0.64
C ALA A 181 -10.71 -14.38 -0.62
N LYS A 182 -11.21 -15.05 -1.66
CA LYS A 182 -10.48 -15.21 -2.93
C LYS A 182 -10.19 -13.88 -3.60
N LYS A 183 -11.16 -12.96 -3.64
CA LYS A 183 -10.96 -11.60 -4.17
C LYS A 183 -9.89 -10.86 -3.37
N LYS A 184 -10.00 -10.87 -2.03
CA LYS A 184 -9.07 -10.17 -1.14
C LYS A 184 -7.67 -10.76 -1.18
N ILE A 185 -7.53 -12.08 -1.31
CA ILE A 185 -6.25 -12.75 -1.53
C ILE A 185 -5.67 -12.33 -2.88
N GLY A 186 -6.45 -12.36 -3.95
CA GLY A 186 -5.97 -11.96 -5.29
C GLY A 186 -5.52 -10.50 -5.34
N GLU A 187 -6.28 -9.59 -4.71
CA GLU A 187 -5.87 -8.19 -4.53
C GLU A 187 -4.60 -8.09 -3.69
N GLY A 188 -4.57 -8.75 -2.53
CA GLY A 188 -3.42 -8.72 -1.63
C GLY A 188 -2.13 -9.29 -2.24
N VAL A 189 -2.23 -10.32 -3.10
CA VAL A 189 -1.07 -10.90 -3.82
C VAL A 189 -0.56 -9.94 -4.89
N LYS A 190 -1.46 -9.35 -5.67
CA LYS A 190 -1.09 -8.32 -6.66
C LYS A 190 -0.40 -7.14 -5.99
N GLU A 191 -0.99 -6.65 -4.90
CA GLU A 191 -0.41 -5.58 -4.11
C GLU A 191 0.93 -6.03 -3.52
N PHE A 192 1.05 -7.22 -2.92
CA PHE A 192 2.29 -7.72 -2.34
C PHE A 192 3.50 -7.57 -3.29
N PHE A 193 3.36 -8.02 -4.54
CA PHE A 193 4.43 -7.95 -5.52
C PHE A 193 4.62 -6.56 -6.14
N ALA A 194 3.58 -5.74 -6.18
CA ALA A 194 3.66 -4.35 -6.64
C ALA A 194 4.33 -3.44 -5.58
N VAL A 195 3.85 -3.52 -4.36
CA VAL A 195 4.23 -2.72 -3.20
C VAL A 195 5.63 -3.07 -2.71
N ARG A 196 5.93 -4.37 -2.59
CA ARG A 196 7.20 -4.88 -2.07
C ARG A 196 7.57 -4.37 -0.68
N SER A 197 6.56 -4.09 0.15
CA SER A 197 6.69 -3.67 1.55
C SER A 197 6.14 -4.73 2.49
N LEU A 198 6.98 -5.23 3.39
CA LEU A 198 6.61 -6.27 4.35
C LEU A 198 5.55 -5.77 5.37
N SER A 199 5.58 -4.49 5.73
CA SER A 199 4.58 -3.91 6.63
C SER A 199 3.19 -3.88 6.00
N GLU A 200 3.10 -3.64 4.69
CA GLU A 200 1.82 -3.63 3.96
C GLU A 200 1.32 -5.04 3.71
N ALA A 201 2.23 -5.95 3.34
CA ALA A 201 1.96 -7.39 3.26
C ALA A 201 1.30 -7.92 4.54
N GLU A 202 1.80 -7.53 5.70
CA GLU A 202 1.23 -7.87 7.00
C GLU A 202 -0.18 -7.31 7.20
N VAL A 203 -0.45 -6.08 6.77
CA VAL A 203 -1.81 -5.50 6.84
C VAL A 203 -2.77 -6.30 5.96
N TYR A 204 -2.38 -6.66 4.72
CA TYR A 204 -3.24 -7.51 3.89
C TYR A 204 -3.48 -8.88 4.53
N PHE A 205 -2.43 -9.49 5.05
CA PHE A 205 -2.46 -10.82 5.64
C PHE A 205 -3.30 -10.89 6.92
N THR A 206 -3.11 -9.95 7.85
CA THR A 206 -3.90 -9.88 9.10
C THR A 206 -5.39 -9.56 8.87
N ASN A 207 -5.70 -8.94 7.73
CA ASN A 207 -7.07 -8.67 7.29
C ASN A 207 -7.74 -9.88 6.60
N ILE A 208 -7.03 -10.99 6.44
CA ILE A 208 -7.56 -12.27 5.95
C ILE A 208 -7.76 -13.17 7.18
N PRO A 209 -8.94 -13.81 7.35
CA PRO A 209 -9.16 -14.74 8.45
C PRO A 209 -8.13 -15.87 8.44
N ALA A 210 -7.71 -16.33 9.62
CA ALA A 210 -6.68 -17.36 9.78
C ALA A 210 -6.97 -18.64 8.97
N ALA A 211 -8.25 -19.00 8.81
CA ALA A 211 -8.71 -20.11 7.99
C ALA A 211 -8.25 -20.02 6.52
N HIS A 212 -7.94 -18.83 6.01
CA HIS A 212 -7.53 -18.57 4.63
C HIS A 212 -6.05 -18.21 4.48
N HIS A 213 -5.24 -18.19 5.56
CA HIS A 213 -3.81 -17.88 5.48
C HIS A 213 -3.05 -18.81 4.52
N HIS A 214 -3.37 -20.11 4.53
CA HIS A 214 -2.76 -21.08 3.63
C HIS A 214 -2.99 -20.74 2.15
N ARG A 215 -4.17 -20.18 1.79
CA ARG A 215 -4.49 -19.77 0.42
C ARG A 215 -3.69 -18.54 -0.01
N PHE A 216 -3.42 -17.62 0.92
CA PHE A 216 -2.57 -16.46 0.66
C PHE A 216 -1.10 -16.89 0.47
N VAL A 217 -0.60 -17.78 1.34
CA VAL A 217 0.73 -18.39 1.21
C VAL A 217 0.87 -19.08 -0.15
N ASP A 218 -0.06 -19.97 -0.50
CA ASP A 218 -0.07 -20.67 -1.79
C ASP A 218 -0.02 -19.72 -2.99
N SER A 219 -0.87 -18.68 -2.98
CA SER A 219 -0.90 -17.70 -4.06
C SER A 219 0.40 -16.92 -4.20
N LEU A 220 1.06 -16.55 -3.09
CA LEU A 220 2.36 -15.89 -3.11
C LEU A 220 3.47 -16.80 -3.66
N VAL A 221 3.49 -18.06 -3.22
CA VAL A 221 4.50 -19.04 -3.63
C VAL A 221 4.33 -19.37 -5.11
N THR A 222 3.09 -19.55 -5.57
CA THR A 222 2.76 -19.79 -6.98
C THR A 222 3.29 -18.69 -7.89
N GLU A 223 3.07 -17.42 -7.54
CA GLU A 223 3.56 -16.29 -8.34
C GLU A 223 5.10 -16.18 -8.30
N ALA A 224 5.72 -16.45 -7.14
CA ALA A 224 7.16 -16.23 -6.94
C ALA A 224 8.05 -17.36 -7.48
N VAL A 225 7.57 -18.61 -7.51
CA VAL A 225 8.40 -19.78 -7.83
C VAL A 225 8.87 -19.81 -9.30
N GLU A 226 8.12 -19.17 -10.20
CA GLU A 226 8.45 -19.02 -11.63
C GLU A 226 9.03 -17.65 -11.99
N SER A 227 9.13 -16.73 -11.02
CA SER A 227 9.59 -15.36 -11.25
C SER A 227 11.11 -15.23 -11.04
N LYS A 228 11.56 -14.03 -10.67
CA LYS A 228 12.95 -13.70 -10.33
C LYS A 228 13.22 -13.95 -8.85
N GLU A 229 14.50 -14.19 -8.54
CA GLU A 229 14.99 -14.39 -7.16
C GLU A 229 14.59 -13.27 -6.19
N ALA A 230 14.49 -12.03 -6.67
CA ALA A 230 14.05 -10.90 -5.85
C ALA A 230 12.59 -11.01 -5.38
N ASP A 231 11.74 -11.78 -6.07
CA ASP A 231 10.34 -11.99 -5.71
C ASP A 231 10.22 -13.14 -4.70
N ALA A 232 10.93 -14.24 -4.93
CA ALA A 232 11.04 -15.33 -3.96
C ALA A 232 11.67 -14.86 -2.63
N LYS A 233 12.69 -13.99 -2.70
CA LYS A 233 13.27 -13.37 -1.50
C LYS A 233 12.27 -12.51 -0.75
N LEU A 234 11.46 -11.73 -1.45
CA LEU A 234 10.43 -10.89 -0.84
C LEU A 234 9.40 -11.75 -0.09
N VAL A 235 8.94 -12.85 -0.70
CA VAL A 235 8.04 -13.82 -0.06
C VAL A 235 8.68 -14.48 1.16
N ALA A 236 9.95 -14.89 1.06
CA ALA A 236 10.68 -15.48 2.17
C ALA A 236 10.84 -14.51 3.36
N ASP A 237 11.23 -13.25 3.10
CA ASP A 237 11.38 -12.22 4.12
C ASP A 237 10.03 -11.91 4.80
N PHE A 238 8.93 -11.94 4.05
CA PHE A 238 7.58 -11.81 4.59
C PHE A 238 7.21 -12.99 5.50
N PHE A 239 7.48 -14.22 5.07
CA PHE A 239 7.22 -15.41 5.88
C PHE A 239 8.01 -15.35 7.19
N GLU A 240 9.29 -14.99 7.15
CA GLU A 240 10.13 -14.85 8.35
C GLU A 240 9.54 -13.81 9.32
N GLN A 241 9.02 -12.71 8.80
CA GLN A 241 8.34 -11.70 9.61
C GLN A 241 7.08 -12.24 10.30
N THR A 242 6.24 -12.98 9.57
CA THR A 242 5.00 -13.56 10.16
C THR A 242 5.30 -14.66 11.17
N VAL A 243 6.38 -15.43 11.00
CA VAL A 243 6.88 -16.40 11.99
C VAL A 243 7.35 -15.67 13.24
N THR A 244 8.18 -14.63 13.08
CA THR A 244 8.70 -13.83 14.20
C THR A 244 7.58 -13.19 15.02
N LYS A 245 6.49 -12.80 14.36
CA LYS A 245 5.32 -12.18 14.99
C LYS A 245 4.24 -13.17 15.43
N GLY A 246 4.34 -14.45 15.05
CA GLY A 246 3.35 -15.47 15.35
C GLY A 246 1.99 -15.24 14.68
N THR A 247 1.94 -14.56 13.53
CA THR A 247 0.69 -14.24 12.82
C THR A 247 0.26 -15.34 11.83
N CYS A 248 1.17 -16.25 11.46
CA CYS A 248 0.89 -17.42 10.63
C CYS A 248 1.29 -18.69 11.37
N SER A 249 0.45 -19.74 11.31
CA SER A 249 0.77 -21.03 11.92
C SER A 249 1.62 -21.89 10.98
N ALA A 250 2.40 -22.80 11.54
CA ALA A 250 3.22 -23.71 10.75
C ALA A 250 2.36 -24.68 9.90
N GLU A 251 1.16 -25.02 10.37
CA GLU A 251 0.17 -25.80 9.60
C GLU A 251 -0.35 -25.02 8.39
N ALA A 252 -0.61 -23.72 8.53
CA ALA A 252 -1.02 -22.87 7.43
C ALA A 252 0.10 -22.71 6.38
N PHE A 253 1.35 -22.60 6.82
CA PHE A 253 2.50 -22.58 5.92
C PHE A 253 2.67 -23.90 5.17
N GLU A 254 2.67 -25.03 5.88
CA GLU A 254 2.78 -26.34 5.26
C GLU A 254 1.65 -26.57 4.24
N ALA A 255 0.41 -26.25 4.61
CA ALA A 255 -0.73 -26.36 3.70
C ALA A 255 -0.64 -25.43 2.48
N GLY A 256 -0.08 -24.23 2.62
CA GLY A 256 0.10 -23.30 1.51
C GLY A 256 1.31 -23.61 0.62
N LEU A 257 2.34 -24.27 1.13
CA LEU A 257 3.53 -24.67 0.36
C LEU A 257 3.31 -26.00 -0.37
N LEU A 258 2.41 -26.85 0.14
CA LEU A 258 2.17 -28.20 -0.36
C LEU A 258 1.81 -28.26 -1.85
N PRO A 259 0.90 -27.41 -2.39
CA PRO A 259 0.53 -27.49 -3.80
C PRO A 259 1.73 -27.31 -4.73
N ILE A 260 2.61 -26.34 -4.42
CA ILE A 260 3.83 -26.10 -5.20
C ILE A 260 4.85 -27.22 -5.01
N ALA A 261 4.96 -27.82 -3.82
CA ALA A 261 5.82 -28.97 -3.60
C ALA A 261 5.45 -30.19 -4.45
N GLU A 262 4.16 -30.40 -4.72
CA GLU A 262 3.65 -31.50 -5.55
C GLU A 262 3.96 -31.35 -7.04
N ILE A 263 4.11 -30.10 -7.52
CA ILE A 263 4.34 -29.79 -8.94
C ILE A 263 5.71 -29.15 -9.21
N ILE A 264 6.60 -29.09 -8.22
CA ILE A 264 7.88 -28.37 -8.33
C ILE A 264 8.79 -28.94 -9.42
N ASP A 265 8.75 -30.26 -9.64
CA ASP A 265 9.51 -30.93 -10.70
C ASP A 265 9.04 -30.47 -12.09
N ASP A 266 7.72 -30.36 -12.29
CA ASP A 266 7.12 -29.90 -13.55
C ASP A 266 7.45 -28.42 -13.79
N ILE A 267 7.30 -27.58 -12.75
CA ILE A 267 7.70 -26.17 -12.83
C ILE A 267 9.19 -26.04 -13.18
N ALA A 268 10.04 -26.89 -12.64
CA ALA A 268 11.48 -26.85 -12.90
C ALA A 268 11.88 -27.20 -14.34
N ILE A 269 10.98 -27.82 -15.12
CA ILE A 269 11.19 -28.07 -16.55
C ILE A 269 11.25 -26.72 -17.30
N ASP A 270 10.34 -25.80 -16.97
CA ASP A 270 10.24 -24.49 -17.62
C ASP A 270 11.06 -23.41 -16.90
N ALA A 271 11.19 -23.52 -15.57
CA ALA A 271 11.92 -22.59 -14.71
C ALA A 271 13.06 -23.30 -13.95
N PRO A 272 14.29 -23.37 -14.49
CA PRO A 272 15.38 -24.18 -13.92
C PRO A 272 15.84 -23.75 -12.51
N LYS A 273 15.41 -22.57 -12.04
CA LYS A 273 15.68 -22.06 -10.68
C LYS A 273 14.56 -22.38 -9.67
N ALA A 274 13.45 -22.99 -10.08
CA ALA A 274 12.26 -23.19 -9.25
C ALA A 274 12.58 -23.84 -7.88
N PHE A 275 13.37 -24.92 -7.85
CA PHE A 275 13.83 -25.55 -6.61
C PHE A 275 14.54 -24.58 -5.66
N GLN A 276 15.40 -23.71 -6.18
CA GLN A 276 16.15 -22.75 -5.36
C GLN A 276 15.22 -21.66 -4.79
N LEU A 277 14.29 -21.17 -5.62
CA LEU A 277 13.32 -20.15 -5.22
C LEU A 277 12.33 -20.70 -4.20
N PHE A 278 11.83 -21.91 -4.44
CA PHE A 278 10.92 -22.60 -3.52
C PHE A 278 11.58 -22.89 -2.17
N ALA A 279 12.81 -23.39 -2.18
CA ALA A 279 13.58 -23.63 -0.96
C ALA A 279 13.83 -22.35 -0.16
N MET A 280 14.07 -21.22 -0.84
CA MET A 280 14.21 -19.92 -0.18
C MET A 280 12.93 -19.54 0.59
N MET A 281 11.76 -19.75 -0.01
CA MET A 281 10.48 -19.48 0.65
C MET A 281 10.19 -20.45 1.81
N ILE A 282 10.55 -21.75 1.67
CA ILE A 282 10.45 -22.73 2.77
C ILE A 282 11.29 -22.30 3.98
N LYS A 283 12.50 -21.77 3.76
CA LYS A 283 13.35 -21.25 4.84
C LYS A 283 12.72 -20.08 5.56
N GLY A 284 12.11 -19.14 4.82
CA GLY A 284 11.37 -18.03 5.40
C GLY A 284 10.19 -18.49 6.26
N ALA A 285 9.51 -19.57 5.88
CA ALA A 285 8.41 -20.14 6.65
C ALA A 285 8.81 -20.78 7.99
N GLY A 286 10.11 -20.94 8.26
CA GLY A 286 10.60 -21.40 9.58
C GLY A 286 10.09 -22.78 10.01
N LEU A 287 9.70 -23.62 9.04
CA LEU A 287 9.13 -24.95 9.29
C LEU A 287 10.14 -25.87 9.98
N ASP A 288 9.67 -26.74 10.87
CA ASP A 288 10.48 -27.78 11.50
C ASP A 288 10.95 -28.85 10.48
N GLU A 289 11.89 -29.70 10.91
CA GLU A 289 12.47 -30.73 10.05
C GLU A 289 11.43 -31.73 9.50
N ALA A 290 10.43 -32.09 10.31
CA ALA A 290 9.41 -33.05 9.89
C ALA A 290 8.56 -32.48 8.75
N ARG A 291 8.15 -31.21 8.85
CA ARG A 291 7.40 -30.51 7.81
C ARG A 291 8.22 -30.24 6.56
N ARG A 292 9.49 -29.84 6.70
CA ARG A 292 10.40 -29.70 5.54
C ARG A 292 10.58 -31.03 4.81
N SER A 293 10.72 -32.13 5.55
CA SER A 293 10.80 -33.47 4.96
C SER A 293 9.50 -33.90 4.30
N ASN A 294 8.34 -33.56 4.88
CA ASN A 294 7.04 -33.86 4.28
C ASN A 294 6.89 -33.13 2.94
N LEU A 295 7.17 -31.82 2.88
CA LEU A 295 7.15 -31.05 1.64
C LEU A 295 8.12 -31.62 0.60
N ALA A 296 9.36 -31.90 0.98
CA ALA A 296 10.35 -32.40 0.04
C ALA A 296 9.98 -33.79 -0.52
N SER A 297 9.30 -34.63 0.26
CA SER A 297 8.83 -35.96 -0.19
C SER A 297 7.77 -35.91 -1.30
N LYS A 298 7.18 -34.75 -1.57
CA LYS A 298 6.22 -34.55 -2.66
C LYS A 298 6.86 -34.38 -4.03
N SER A 299 8.14 -33.98 -4.04
CA SER A 299 8.93 -33.87 -5.26
C SER A 299 9.51 -35.23 -5.66
N MET A 300 9.58 -35.50 -6.96
CA MET A 300 10.32 -36.66 -7.49
C MET A 300 11.81 -36.56 -7.17
N ASP A 301 12.35 -35.34 -7.18
CA ASP A 301 13.75 -35.02 -6.82
C ASP A 301 13.86 -34.60 -5.34
N SER A 302 13.24 -35.37 -4.44
CA SER A 302 13.15 -35.07 -3.00
C SER A 302 14.51 -34.77 -2.34
N ASP A 303 15.56 -35.51 -2.68
CA ASP A 303 16.93 -35.29 -2.19
C ASP A 303 17.47 -33.89 -2.55
N LYS A 304 17.14 -33.41 -3.75
CA LYS A 304 17.55 -32.09 -4.22
C LYS A 304 16.84 -30.99 -3.45
N LEU A 305 15.54 -31.13 -3.20
CA LEU A 305 14.79 -30.16 -2.42
C LEU A 305 15.24 -30.18 -0.95
N LEU A 306 15.43 -31.37 -0.35
CA LEU A 306 15.96 -31.54 1.01
C LEU A 306 17.33 -30.89 1.20
N ALA A 307 18.24 -31.03 0.22
CA ALA A 307 19.56 -30.43 0.28
C ALA A 307 19.53 -28.89 0.29
N LEU A 308 18.42 -28.29 -0.16
CA LEU A 308 18.27 -26.85 -0.25
C LEU A 308 17.54 -26.23 0.94
N VAL A 309 16.77 -26.97 1.74
CA VAL A 309 15.87 -26.44 2.79
C VAL A 309 16.35 -26.62 4.23
#